data_AF-A0A656K3U6-F1
#
_entry.id   AF-A0A656K3U6-F1
#
_cell.length_a   1.000
_cell.length_b   1.000
_cell.length_c   1.000
_cell.angle_alpha   90.00
_cell.angle_beta   90.00
_cell.angle_gamma   90.00
#
_symmetry.space_group_name_H-M   'P 1'
#
loop_
_entity.id
_entity.type
_entity.pdbx_description
1 polymer ?
#
loop_
_entity_poly.entity_id
_entity_poly.type
_entity_poly.pdbx_seq_one_letter_code
_entity_poly.pdbx_strand_id
1 'polypeptide(L)'
;MFSISMLALVVSGCAVTSQPIDRSVSEQRAKSDLQLMYRDQEPLNGALTLHQAMARAVKYNLEARLKIMEEALAKRQLDLASFDMLPRMALSAGYAGRSNV
;
A
#
# COMPACT_ATOMS: atom_id res chain seq x y z
N MET A 1 32.67 21.87 -21.62
CA MET A 1 32.93 21.45 -20.21
C MET A 1 31.70 21.69 -19.33
N PHE A 2 31.11 22.90 -19.29
CA PHE A 2 29.90 23.18 -18.47
C PHE A 2 28.63 22.38 -18.83
N SER A 3 28.38 22.09 -20.11
CA SER A 3 27.17 21.35 -20.53
C SER A 3 27.14 19.89 -20.06
N ILE A 4 28.30 19.27 -19.85
CA ILE A 4 28.38 17.88 -19.41
C ILE A 4 27.98 17.78 -17.92
N SER A 5 28.41 18.74 -17.10
CA SER A 5 28.02 18.82 -15.69
C SER A 5 26.52 19.07 -15.51
N MET A 6 25.91 19.88 -16.38
CA MET A 6 24.47 20.16 -16.30
C MET A 6 23.63 18.93 -16.67
N LEU A 7 24.08 18.13 -17.65
CA LEU A 7 23.43 16.87 -18.02
C LEU A 7 23.54 15.81 -16.92
N ALA A 8 24.67 15.74 -16.21
CA ALA A 8 24.86 14.81 -15.11
C ALA A 8 23.93 15.09 -13.92
N LEU A 9 23.64 16.36 -13.61
CA LEU A 9 22.68 16.74 -12.55
C LEU A 9 21.23 16.38 -12.90
N VAL A 10 20.86 16.39 -14.19
CA VAL A 10 19.50 16.04 -14.64
C VAL A 10 19.26 14.53 -14.62
N VAL A 11 20.31 13.72 -14.81
CA VAL A 11 20.23 12.25 -14.81
C VAL A 11 20.35 11.65 -13.40
N SER A 12 20.92 12.37 -12.44
CA SER A 12 20.84 12.00 -11.01
C SER A 12 19.45 12.32 -10.46
N GLY A 13 18.43 11.62 -10.96
CA GLY A 13 17.11 11.62 -10.35
C GLY A 13 17.22 11.24 -8.86
N CYS A 14 16.39 11.87 -8.02
CA CYS A 14 16.40 11.67 -6.58
C CYS A 14 16.44 10.17 -6.23
N ALA A 15 17.58 9.70 -5.74
CA ALA A 15 17.70 8.37 -5.16
C ALA A 15 16.87 8.37 -3.87
N VAL A 16 15.58 8.09 -3.99
CA VAL A 16 14.68 7.92 -2.85
C VAL A 16 15.06 6.61 -2.18
N THR A 17 15.90 6.70 -1.17
CA THR A 17 16.21 5.58 -0.29
C THR A 17 14.97 5.30 0.56
N SER A 18 14.28 4.19 0.31
CA SER A 18 13.24 3.74 1.21
C SER A 18 13.88 3.31 2.52
N GLN A 19 13.49 3.95 3.62
CA GLN A 19 13.88 3.47 4.93
C GLN A 19 13.12 2.16 5.19
N PRO A 20 13.81 1.08 5.60
CA PRO A 20 13.14 -0.16 5.98
C PRO A 20 12.22 0.11 7.17
N ILE A 21 11.02 -0.46 7.13
CA ILE A 21 10.08 -0.35 8.24
C ILE A 21 10.67 -1.10 9.44
N ASP A 22 10.92 -0.40 10.53
CA ASP A 22 11.33 -1.02 11.78
C ASP A 22 10.18 -1.85 12.36
N ARG A 23 10.49 -3.09 12.76
CA ARG A 23 9.54 -4.02 13.35
C ARG A 23 8.93 -3.48 14.63
N SER A 24 9.71 -2.74 15.43
CA SER A 24 9.23 -2.15 16.69
C SER A 24 8.06 -1.18 16.47
N VAL A 25 8.15 -0.36 15.41
CA VAL A 25 7.12 0.60 14.99
C VAL A 25 5.87 -0.13 14.49
N SER A 26 6.04 -1.23 13.77
CA SER A 26 4.92 -2.07 13.29
C SER A 26 4.15 -2.69 14.45
N GLU A 27 4.84 -3.26 15.43
CA GLU A 27 4.22 -3.85 16.62
C GLU A 27 3.48 -2.81 17.46
N GLN A 28 4.06 -1.61 17.61
CA GLN A 28 3.40 -0.53 18.34
C GLN A 28 2.15 0.00 17.62
N ARG A 29 2.20 0.09 16.29
CA ARG A 29 1.03 0.44 15.47
C ARG A 29 -0.07 -0.61 15.63
N ALA A 30 0.26 -1.90 15.51
CA ALA A 30 -0.70 -2.98 15.68
C ALA A 30 -1.41 -2.93 17.05
N LYS A 31 -0.66 -2.65 18.13
CA LYS A 31 -1.24 -2.49 19.47
C LYS A 31 -2.21 -1.31 19.55
N SER A 32 -1.83 -0.17 18.98
CA SER A 32 -2.70 1.02 18.91
C SER A 32 -3.98 0.74 18.10
N ASP A 33 -3.85 0.06 16.97
CA ASP A 33 -4.97 -0.25 16.09
C ASP A 33 -5.96 -1.19 16.77
N LEU A 34 -5.47 -2.22 17.48
CA LEU A 34 -6.32 -3.09 18.29
C LEU A 34 -7.09 -2.32 19.37
N GLN A 35 -6.46 -1.37 20.06
CA GLN A 35 -7.17 -0.55 21.04
C GLN A 35 -8.27 0.30 20.40
N LEU A 36 -8.01 0.87 19.23
CA LEU A 36 -8.99 1.66 18.49
C LEU A 36 -10.17 0.81 18.01
N MET A 37 -9.95 -0.46 17.62
CA MET A 37 -11.02 -1.36 17.16
C MET A 37 -12.14 -1.59 18.21
N TYR A 38 -11.80 -1.55 19.51
CA TYR A 38 -12.76 -1.82 20.60
C TYR A 38 -13.24 -0.57 21.33
N ARG A 39 -12.62 0.59 21.10
CA ARG A 39 -12.86 1.81 21.88
C ARG A 39 -14.32 2.30 21.83
N ASP A 40 -14.93 2.24 20.65
CA ASP A 40 -16.23 2.87 20.39
C ASP A 40 -17.40 1.85 20.47
N GLN A 41 -17.22 0.73 21.19
CA GLN A 41 -18.27 -0.25 21.40
C GLN A 41 -19.19 0.15 22.56
N GLU A 42 -20.49 0.24 22.29
CA GLU A 42 -21.49 0.54 23.31
C GLU A 42 -21.48 -0.52 24.44
N PRO A 43 -21.43 -0.12 25.73
CA PRO A 43 -21.51 -1.07 26.84
C PRO A 43 -22.87 -1.77 26.91
N LEU A 44 -22.91 -2.87 27.66
CA LEU A 44 -24.15 -3.61 27.96
C LEU A 44 -24.70 -3.13 29.30
N ASN A 45 -25.85 -2.47 29.29
CA ASN A 45 -26.46 -1.86 30.48
C ASN A 45 -27.62 -2.68 31.07
N GLY A 46 -27.81 -3.94 30.63
CA GLY A 46 -28.91 -4.79 31.08
C GLY A 46 -29.07 -6.07 30.26
N ALA A 47 -30.22 -6.74 30.41
CA ALA A 47 -30.53 -7.96 29.67
C ALA A 47 -30.57 -7.69 28.16
N LEU A 48 -29.84 -8.51 27.39
CA LEU A 48 -29.72 -8.39 25.95
C LEU A 48 -30.84 -9.17 25.27
N THR A 49 -31.66 -8.49 24.47
CA THR A 49 -32.67 -9.17 23.65
C THR A 49 -32.03 -9.78 22.40
N LEU A 50 -32.67 -10.80 21.80
CA LEU A 50 -32.16 -11.45 20.59
C LEU A 50 -31.90 -10.45 19.46
N HIS A 51 -32.83 -9.51 19.22
CA HIS A 51 -32.68 -8.49 18.20
C HIS A 51 -31.48 -7.57 18.45
N GLN A 52 -31.24 -7.18 19.72
CA GLN A 52 -30.08 -6.36 20.09
C GLN A 52 -28.77 -7.13 19.89
N ALA A 53 -28.75 -8.43 20.20
CA ALA A 53 -27.59 -9.29 19.97
C ALA A 53 -27.25 -9.39 18.48
N MET A 54 -28.25 -9.64 17.63
CA MET A 54 -28.07 -9.73 16.18
C MET A 54 -27.58 -8.39 15.59
N ALA A 55 -28.17 -7.27 15.99
CA ALA A 55 -27.75 -5.95 15.52
C ALA A 55 -26.29 -5.65 15.88
N ARG A 56 -25.86 -6.00 17.10
CA ARG A 56 -24.47 -5.85 17.55
C ARG A 56 -23.51 -6.76 16.80
N ALA A 57 -23.90 -8.02 16.55
CA ALA A 57 -23.10 -8.97 15.79
C ALA A 57 -22.79 -8.46 14.37
N VAL A 58 -23.76 -7.81 13.72
CA VAL A 58 -23.55 -7.20 12.39
C VAL A 58 -22.74 -5.89 12.51
N LYS A 59 -23.10 -5.00 13.45
CA LYS A 59 -22.46 -3.67 13.61
C LYS A 59 -20.96 -3.75 13.94
N TYR A 60 -20.59 -4.71 14.78
CA TYR A 60 -19.22 -4.88 15.27
C TYR A 60 -18.52 -6.11 14.66
N ASN A 61 -18.95 -6.57 13.47
CA ASN A 61 -18.31 -7.68 12.77
C ASN A 61 -16.90 -7.27 12.27
N LEU A 62 -15.87 -7.75 12.96
CA LEU A 62 -14.47 -7.49 12.60
C LEU A 62 -14.01 -8.32 11.39
N GLU A 63 -14.52 -9.53 11.23
CA GLU A 63 -14.18 -10.42 10.12
C GLU A 63 -14.62 -9.83 8.78
N ALA A 64 -15.83 -9.27 8.71
CA ALA A 64 -16.32 -8.59 7.53
C ALA A 64 -15.46 -7.38 7.15
N ARG A 65 -15.02 -6.59 8.14
CA ARG A 65 -14.13 -5.45 7.92
C ARG A 65 -12.74 -5.89 7.45
N LEU A 66 -12.22 -6.97 8.04
CA LEU A 66 -10.95 -7.57 7.67
C LEU A 66 -10.98 -8.02 6.21
N LYS A 67 -12.03 -8.72 5.79
CA LYS A 67 -12.19 -9.17 4.40
C LYS A 67 -12.16 -8.02 3.38
N ILE A 68 -12.83 -6.91 3.70
CA ILE A 68 -12.80 -5.71 2.84
C ILE A 68 -11.37 -5.15 2.72
N MET A 69 -10.60 -5.14 3.83
CA MET A 69 -9.21 -4.69 3.81
C MET A 69 -8.30 -5.64 3.01
N GLU A 70 -8.51 -6.96 3.12
CA GLU A 70 -7.78 -7.96 2.33
C GLU A 70 -8.05 -7.79 0.83
N GLU A 71 -9.31 -7.59 0.44
CA GLU A 71 -9.69 -7.32 -0.95
C GLU A 71 -9.03 -6.03 -1.49
N ALA A 72 -9.01 -4.97 -0.67
CA ALA A 72 -8.32 -3.72 -1.03
C ALA A 72 -6.81 -3.91 -1.20
N LEU A 73 -6.19 -4.75 -0.36
CA LEU A 73 -4.77 -5.09 -0.44
C LEU A 73 -4.47 -5.88 -1.72
N ALA A 74 -5.28 -6.89 -2.03
CA ALA A 74 -5.15 -7.68 -3.25
C ALA A 74 -5.28 -6.82 -4.50
N LYS A 75 -6.24 -5.88 -4.52
CA LYS A 75 -6.40 -4.92 -5.61
C LYS A 75 -5.17 -4.03 -5.78
N ARG A 76 -4.60 -3.53 -4.69
CA ARG A 76 -3.39 -2.70 -4.74
C ARG A 76 -2.18 -3.46 -5.28
N GLN A 77 -2.06 -4.76 -4.97
CA GLN A 77 -1.02 -5.62 -5.55
C GLN A 77 -1.21 -5.79 -7.06
N LEU A 78 -2.46 -5.99 -7.51
CA LEU A 78 -2.79 -6.05 -8.94
C LEU A 78 -2.41 -4.75 -9.66
N ASP A 79 -2.73 -3.59 -9.07
CA ASP A 79 -2.40 -2.29 -9.65
C ASP A 79 -0.88 -2.13 -9.80
N LEU A 80 -0.09 -2.49 -8.78
CA LEU A 80 1.39 -2.47 -8.84
C LEU A 80 1.92 -3.37 -9.96
N ALA A 81 1.38 -4.59 -10.09
CA ALA A 81 1.75 -5.49 -11.16
C ALA A 81 1.39 -4.93 -12.55
N SER A 82 0.25 -4.23 -12.67
CA SER A 82 -0.14 -3.57 -13.91
C SER A 82 0.80 -2.41 -14.27
N PHE A 83 1.30 -1.65 -13.29
CA PHE A 83 2.33 -0.62 -13.54
C PHE A 83 3.64 -1.23 -14.04
N ASP A 84 4.02 -2.42 -13.57
CA ASP A 84 5.20 -3.14 -14.07
C ASP A 84 5.05 -3.65 -15.52
N MET A 85 3.81 -3.83 -16.01
CA MET A 85 3.51 -4.22 -17.40
C MET A 85 3.52 -3.04 -18.39
N LEU A 86 3.61 -1.80 -17.93
CA LEU A 86 3.71 -0.66 -18.83
C LEU A 86 5.02 -0.74 -19.63
N PRO A 87 5.04 -0.34 -20.92
CA PRO A 87 6.28 -0.22 -21.67
C PRO A 87 7.20 0.70 -20.90
N ARG A 88 8.29 0.16 -20.34
CA ARG A 88 9.36 1.00 -19.81
C ARG A 88 9.85 1.78 -21.03
N MET A 89 9.66 3.10 -21.03
CA MET A 89 10.24 3.98 -22.04
C MET A 89 11.76 3.92 -21.86
N ALA A 90 12.37 2.85 -22.36
CA ALA A 90 13.78 2.79 -22.65
C ALA A 90 13.95 3.76 -23.83
N LEU A 91 14.42 4.97 -23.54
CA LEU A 91 15.01 5.84 -24.56
C LEU A 91 16.31 5.19 -25.03
N SER A 92 16.19 4.05 -25.72
CA SER A 92 17.27 3.41 -26.43
C SER A 92 17.46 4.17 -27.73
N ALA A 93 18.48 5.02 -27.78
CA ALA A 93 19.01 5.56 -29.03
C ALA A 93 19.69 4.41 -29.82
N GLY A 94 18.88 3.53 -30.39
CA GLY A 94 19.32 2.41 -31.23
C GLY A 94 19.60 2.87 -32.65
N TYR A 95 20.81 3.38 -32.91
CA TYR A 95 21.32 3.48 -34.28
C TYR A 95 21.69 2.07 -34.77
N ALA A 96 20.78 1.43 -35.49
CA ALA A 96 21.04 0.17 -36.19
C ALA A 96 21.35 0.45 -37.67
N GLY A 97 22.62 0.58 -38.01
CA GLY A 97 23.09 0.52 -39.40
C GLY A 97 23.45 -0.92 -39.76
N ARG A 98 22.72 -1.57 -40.67
CA ARG A 98 23.20 -2.81 -41.29
C ARG A 98 24.08 -2.43 -42.48
N SER A 99 25.38 -2.74 -42.42
CA SER A 99 26.24 -2.76 -43.60
C SER A 99 26.13 -4.13 -44.27
N ASN A 100 25.72 -4.16 -45.53
CA ASN A 100 26.02 -5.26 -46.43
C ASN A 100 27.12 -4.79 -47.40
N VAL A 101 28.36 -4.92 -46.95
CA VAL A 101 29.51 -5.08 -47.86
C VAL A 101 30.04 -6.49 -47.68
#